data_AF-A0A7S3MQ07-F1
#
_entry.id   AF-A0A7S3MQ07-F1
#
_cell.length_a   1.000
_cell.length_b   1.000
_cell.length_c   1.000
_cell.angle_alpha   90.00
_cell.angle_beta   90.00
_cell.angle_gamma   90.00
#
_symmetry.space_group_name_H-M   'P 1'
#
loop_
_entity.id
_entity.type
_entity.pdbx_description
1 polymer ?
#
loop_
_entity_poly.entity_id
_entity_poly.type
_entity_poly.pdbx_seq_one_letter_code
_entity_poly.pdbx_strand_id
1 'polypeptide(L)'
;MGRPKKEEDLGPEADENWKSKDPKALAYEIATFMGGSWPTRPVRKVQLSLDGVPSGDEELFELTQLNPTLLSEMSTKTRFLFLEVYYDDLQDVYSEVMETLQGDMVTYDSLRKFKHLAISLSFKALSDVCQAAFDKTDFDPFPEVAPDERPGCMCKLDVAEFTKQTAAAVALTKMMVDAEGELPPAAEARIIRVEKKFYYDDIQ
;
A
#
# COMPACT_ATOMS: atom_id res chain seq x y z
N MET A 1 -13.10 -53.10 -2.29
CA MET A 1 -12.05 -52.32 -1.60
C MET A 1 -11.24 -51.59 -2.66
N GLY A 2 -11.52 -50.30 -2.86
CA GLY A 2 -10.74 -49.44 -3.76
C GLY A 2 -9.67 -48.72 -2.95
N ARG A 3 -8.40 -48.85 -3.34
CA ARG A 3 -7.28 -48.11 -2.73
C ARG A 3 -7.46 -46.60 -2.98
N PRO A 4 -7.17 -45.72 -2.01
CA PRO A 4 -7.04 -44.30 -2.29
C PRO A 4 -5.88 -44.08 -3.26
N LYS A 5 -6.09 -43.28 -4.31
CA LYS A 5 -5.03 -42.83 -5.20
C LYS A 5 -4.03 -42.00 -4.39
N LYS A 6 -2.74 -42.25 -4.61
CA LYS A 6 -1.63 -41.42 -4.11
C LYS A 6 -1.86 -39.97 -4.53
N GLU A 7 -1.72 -39.05 -3.58
CA GLU A 7 -1.52 -37.63 -3.86
C GLU A 7 -0.37 -37.50 -4.87
N GLU A 8 -0.64 -36.79 -5.96
CA GLU A 8 0.37 -36.40 -6.91
C GLU A 8 1.31 -35.43 -6.20
N ASP A 9 2.59 -35.77 -6.23
CA ASP A 9 3.72 -35.04 -5.70
C ASP A 9 3.83 -33.72 -6.48
N LEU A 10 3.21 -32.66 -5.98
CA LEU A 10 3.44 -31.31 -6.46
C LEU A 10 4.75 -30.85 -5.83
N GLY A 11 5.75 -30.60 -6.67
CA GLY A 11 7.07 -30.10 -6.27
C GLY A 11 6.98 -28.74 -5.55
N PRO A 12 8.12 -28.10 -5.23
CA PRO A 12 8.20 -26.92 -4.37
C PRO A 12 7.74 -25.62 -5.05
N GLU A 13 6.64 -25.67 -5.80
CA GLU A 13 5.78 -24.51 -5.97
C GLU A 13 5.04 -24.38 -4.64
N ALA A 14 5.51 -23.44 -3.81
CA ALA A 14 4.78 -23.02 -2.63
C ALA A 14 3.39 -22.57 -3.10
N ASP A 15 2.44 -23.47 -2.94
CA ASP A 15 1.05 -23.36 -3.35
C ASP A 15 0.42 -22.25 -2.49
N GLU A 16 0.59 -21.00 -2.93
CA GLU A 16 -0.17 -19.85 -2.47
C GLU A 16 -1.62 -20.08 -2.92
N ASN A 17 -2.34 -20.95 -2.20
CA ASN A 17 -3.75 -21.21 -2.40
C ASN A 17 -4.56 -19.99 -1.92
N TRP A 18 -4.51 -18.92 -2.72
CA TRP A 18 -5.41 -17.79 -2.61
C TRP A 18 -6.86 -18.27 -2.77
N LYS A 19 -7.78 -17.75 -1.97
CA LYS A 19 -9.15 -18.28 -1.89
C LYS A 19 -9.96 -17.90 -3.12
N SER A 20 -9.63 -16.79 -3.78
CA SER A 20 -10.30 -16.32 -4.99
C SER A 20 -9.53 -16.60 -6.27
N LYS A 21 -10.26 -17.10 -7.29
CA LYS A 21 -9.79 -17.16 -8.69
C LYS A 21 -10.25 -15.94 -9.52
N ASP A 22 -11.14 -15.12 -8.96
CA ASP A 22 -11.51 -13.84 -9.55
C ASP A 22 -10.37 -12.83 -9.32
N PRO A 23 -9.84 -12.19 -10.37
CA PRO A 23 -8.62 -11.39 -10.24
C PRO A 23 -8.78 -10.14 -9.36
N LYS A 24 -9.99 -9.57 -9.27
CA LYS A 24 -10.27 -8.42 -8.40
C LYS A 24 -10.38 -8.85 -6.95
N ALA A 25 -11.10 -9.92 -6.66
CA ALA A 25 -11.16 -10.49 -5.32
C ALA A 25 -9.80 -11.04 -4.85
N LEU A 26 -8.96 -11.54 -5.76
CA LEU A 26 -7.58 -11.92 -5.46
C LEU A 26 -6.74 -10.70 -5.07
N ALA A 27 -6.85 -9.58 -5.80
CA ALA A 27 -6.18 -8.34 -5.43
C ALA A 27 -6.64 -7.82 -4.06
N TYR A 28 -7.93 -7.91 -3.73
CA TYR A 28 -8.45 -7.63 -2.39
C TYR A 28 -7.91 -8.59 -1.32
N GLU A 29 -7.78 -9.88 -1.61
CA GLU A 29 -7.22 -10.87 -0.69
C GLU A 29 -5.74 -10.60 -0.41
N ILE A 30 -4.95 -10.27 -1.44
CA ILE A 30 -3.54 -9.88 -1.31
C ILE A 30 -3.44 -8.59 -0.49
N ALA A 31 -4.26 -7.58 -0.81
CA ALA A 31 -4.29 -6.34 -0.05
C ALA A 31 -4.60 -6.61 1.43
N THR A 32 -5.63 -7.45 1.69
CA THR A 32 -6.05 -7.85 3.05
C THR A 32 -4.98 -8.61 3.80
N PHE A 33 -4.29 -9.52 3.13
CA PHE A 33 -3.15 -10.24 3.69
C PHE A 33 -2.02 -9.31 4.10
N MET A 34 -1.78 -8.22 3.35
CA MET A 34 -0.76 -7.21 3.69
C MET A 34 -1.17 -6.24 4.81
N GLY A 35 -2.30 -6.48 5.49
CA GLY A 35 -2.62 -5.83 6.76
C GLY A 35 -3.51 -4.59 6.67
N GLY A 36 -4.23 -4.39 5.56
CA GLY A 36 -5.29 -3.39 5.58
C GLY A 36 -6.46 -3.84 6.46
N SER A 37 -7.06 -2.91 7.18
CA SER A 37 -8.45 -3.03 7.61
C SER A 37 -9.19 -1.93 6.87
N TRP A 38 -9.95 -2.31 5.83
CA TRP A 38 -10.68 -1.38 4.97
C TRP A 38 -11.76 -0.67 5.76
N PRO A 39 -12.16 0.54 5.33
CA PRO A 39 -13.34 1.18 5.89
C PRO A 39 -14.53 0.21 5.79
N THR A 40 -15.00 -0.29 6.92
CA THR A 40 -16.15 -1.20 7.00
C THR A 40 -17.47 -0.45 6.82
N ARG A 41 -17.41 0.88 6.74
CA ARG A 41 -18.53 1.79 6.53
C ARG A 41 -18.32 2.62 5.25
N PRO A 42 -19.41 3.08 4.60
CA PRO A 42 -19.30 4.09 3.56
C PRO A 42 -18.59 5.35 4.09
N VAL A 43 -17.57 5.80 3.39
CA VAL A 43 -16.82 7.03 3.68
C VAL A 43 -17.35 8.15 2.78
N ARG A 44 -17.59 9.35 3.33
CA ARG A 44 -17.89 10.55 2.55
C ARG A 44 -16.65 10.90 1.74
N LYS A 45 -16.74 10.78 0.41
CA LYS A 45 -15.64 11.11 -0.49
C LYS A 45 -15.27 12.59 -0.34
N VAL A 46 -14.04 12.85 0.08
CA VAL A 46 -13.46 14.20 0.10
C VAL A 46 -12.69 14.38 -1.19
N GLN A 47 -13.01 15.43 -1.97
CA GLN A 47 -12.31 15.67 -3.22
C GLN A 47 -10.83 15.95 -2.95
N LEU A 48 -9.95 15.11 -3.49
CA LEU A 48 -8.51 15.35 -3.50
C LEU A 48 -8.21 16.30 -4.67
N SER A 49 -7.60 17.45 -4.37
CA SER A 49 -7.10 18.34 -5.43
C SER A 49 -5.76 17.82 -5.94
N LEU A 50 -5.60 17.82 -7.26
CA LEU A 50 -4.34 17.54 -7.94
C LEU A 50 -3.63 18.84 -8.37
N ASP A 51 -4.11 20.00 -7.93
CA ASP A 51 -3.52 21.28 -8.28
C ASP A 51 -2.08 21.37 -7.76
N GLY A 52 -1.13 21.61 -8.66
CA GLY A 52 0.29 21.66 -8.34
C GLY A 52 0.97 20.30 -8.20
N VAL A 53 0.26 19.19 -8.42
CA VAL A 53 0.88 17.86 -8.59
C VAL A 53 1.50 17.79 -9.98
N PRO A 54 2.77 17.37 -10.11
CA PRO A 54 3.39 17.21 -11.41
C PRO A 54 2.75 16.09 -12.22
N SER A 55 2.77 16.23 -13.54
CA SER A 55 2.28 15.20 -14.46
C SER A 55 3.38 14.28 -14.99
N GLY A 56 4.65 14.65 -14.80
CA GLY A 56 5.81 13.86 -15.22
C GLY A 56 6.10 12.71 -14.26
N ASP A 57 6.45 11.54 -14.80
CA ASP A 57 6.76 10.34 -14.01
C ASP A 57 8.01 10.55 -13.14
N GLU A 58 9.08 11.14 -13.66
CA GLU A 58 10.30 11.43 -12.88
C GLU A 58 10.01 12.25 -11.62
N GLU A 59 9.29 13.38 -11.77
CA GLU A 59 8.93 14.26 -10.67
C GLU A 59 7.99 13.56 -9.66
N LEU A 60 7.06 12.75 -10.14
CA LEU A 60 6.18 11.95 -9.28
C LEU A 60 6.96 10.90 -8.48
N PHE A 61 7.94 10.22 -9.10
CA PHE A 61 8.81 9.28 -8.40
C PHE A 61 9.69 9.97 -7.36
N GLU A 62 10.18 11.18 -7.65
CA GLU A 62 10.95 11.98 -6.69
C GLU A 62 10.11 12.43 -5.50
N LEU A 63 8.89 12.93 -5.74
CA LEU A 63 7.99 13.38 -4.69
C LEU A 63 7.54 12.23 -3.80
N THR A 64 7.06 11.15 -4.41
CA THR A 64 6.47 10.02 -3.68
C THR A 64 7.51 9.10 -3.05
N GLN A 65 8.74 9.13 -3.58
CA GLN A 65 9.81 8.19 -3.25
C GLN A 65 9.34 6.73 -3.33
N LEU A 66 8.53 6.42 -4.36
CA LEU A 66 8.06 5.07 -4.62
C LEU A 66 9.25 4.13 -4.85
N ASN A 67 9.30 3.03 -4.11
CA ASN A 67 10.17 1.91 -4.45
C ASN A 67 9.39 0.92 -5.36
N PRO A 68 9.67 0.88 -6.68
CA PRO A 68 8.92 0.06 -7.61
C PRO A 68 9.32 -1.42 -7.61
N THR A 69 10.27 -1.84 -6.77
CA THR A 69 10.85 -3.19 -6.83
C THR A 69 9.79 -4.28 -6.65
N LEU A 70 8.91 -4.16 -5.63
CA LEU A 70 7.82 -5.13 -5.43
C LEU A 70 6.89 -5.18 -6.64
N LEU A 71 6.51 -4.01 -7.17
CA LEU A 71 5.65 -3.92 -8.35
C LEU A 71 6.34 -4.57 -9.56
N SER A 72 7.65 -4.37 -9.73
CA SER A 72 8.40 -4.92 -10.86
C SER A 72 8.48 -6.45 -10.89
N GLU A 73 8.44 -7.10 -9.72
CA GLU A 73 8.41 -8.57 -9.61
C GLU A 73 7.03 -9.16 -9.98
N MET A 74 5.96 -8.35 -9.94
CA MET A 74 4.63 -8.77 -10.37
C MET A 74 4.53 -8.80 -11.90
N SER A 75 3.78 -9.77 -12.43
CA SER A 75 3.36 -9.73 -13.84
C SER A 75 2.55 -8.46 -14.11
N THR A 76 2.58 -7.93 -15.35
CA THR A 76 1.79 -6.74 -15.74
C THR A 76 0.33 -6.86 -15.34
N LYS A 77 -0.29 -8.03 -15.59
CA LYS A 77 -1.70 -8.29 -15.25
C LYS A 77 -1.95 -8.25 -13.74
N THR A 78 -1.09 -8.91 -12.95
CA THR A 78 -1.21 -8.90 -11.47
C THR A 78 -1.05 -7.48 -10.93
N ARG A 79 -0.05 -6.75 -11.45
CA ARG A 79 0.25 -5.38 -11.06
C ARG A 79 -0.93 -4.45 -11.36
N PHE A 80 -1.53 -4.55 -12.54
CA PHE A 80 -2.70 -3.76 -12.93
C PHE A 80 -3.84 -3.93 -11.93
N LEU A 81 -4.22 -5.18 -11.64
CA LEU A 81 -5.33 -5.50 -10.74
C LEU A 81 -5.04 -5.05 -9.30
N PHE A 82 -3.80 -5.23 -8.86
CA PHE A 82 -3.32 -4.74 -7.58
C PHE A 82 -3.46 -3.21 -7.51
N LEU A 83 -2.91 -2.48 -8.48
CA LEU A 83 -2.98 -1.02 -8.52
C LEU A 83 -4.41 -0.49 -8.65
N GLU A 84 -5.31 -1.18 -9.36
CA GLU A 84 -6.72 -0.79 -9.49
C GLU A 84 -7.42 -0.79 -8.12
N VAL A 85 -7.23 -1.85 -7.32
CA VAL A 85 -7.79 -1.93 -5.96
C VAL A 85 -7.21 -0.82 -5.08
N TYR A 86 -5.90 -0.64 -5.11
CA TYR A 86 -5.22 0.34 -4.26
C TYR A 86 -5.49 1.79 -4.66
N TYR A 87 -5.80 2.05 -5.93
CA TYR A 87 -6.18 3.39 -6.41
C TYR A 87 -7.46 3.88 -5.72
N ASP A 88 -8.47 3.01 -5.64
CA ASP A 88 -9.71 3.31 -4.91
C ASP A 88 -9.44 3.45 -3.41
N ASP A 89 -8.59 2.58 -2.84
CA ASP A 89 -8.27 2.60 -1.41
C ASP A 89 -7.54 3.88 -0.97
N LEU A 90 -6.62 4.40 -1.77
CA LEU A 90 -5.91 5.65 -1.47
C LEU A 90 -6.88 6.80 -1.26
N GLN A 91 -7.91 6.91 -2.11
CA GLN A 91 -8.94 7.93 -2.01
C GLN A 91 -9.86 7.72 -0.82
N ASP A 92 -10.15 6.47 -0.47
CA ASP A 92 -11.10 6.10 0.59
C ASP A 92 -10.52 6.30 1.97
N VAL A 93 -9.29 5.83 2.19
CA VAL A 93 -8.60 6.02 3.45
C VAL A 93 -8.20 7.50 3.61
N TYR A 94 -7.88 8.22 2.53
CA TYR A 94 -7.67 9.67 2.59
C TYR A 94 -8.94 10.37 3.08
N SER A 95 -10.09 10.00 2.51
CA SER A 95 -11.37 10.56 2.92
C SER A 95 -11.69 10.24 4.39
N GLU A 96 -11.35 9.02 4.87
CA GLU A 96 -11.52 8.64 6.28
C GLU A 96 -10.65 9.51 7.20
N VAL A 97 -9.38 9.74 6.85
CA VAL A 97 -8.49 10.64 7.61
C VAL A 97 -9.08 12.05 7.67
N MET A 98 -9.50 12.59 6.51
CA MET A 98 -10.04 13.95 6.41
C MET A 98 -11.40 14.12 7.12
N GLU A 99 -12.24 13.07 7.20
CA GLU A 99 -13.47 13.10 8.01
C GLU A 99 -13.19 13.25 9.51
N THR A 100 -12.06 12.71 9.98
CA THR A 100 -11.67 12.78 11.40
C THR A 100 -10.87 14.03 11.76
N LEU A 101 -10.56 14.87 10.77
CA LEU A 101 -9.76 16.08 10.96
C LEU A 101 -10.52 17.11 11.80
N GLN A 102 -9.90 17.49 12.91
CA GLN A 102 -10.36 18.56 13.81
C GLN A 102 -9.25 19.59 13.96
N GLY A 103 -9.29 20.64 13.13
CA GLY A 103 -8.17 21.57 13.01
C GLY A 103 -6.98 20.91 12.31
N ASP A 104 -5.88 20.69 13.04
CA ASP A 104 -4.69 19.96 12.59
C ASP A 104 -4.54 18.58 13.26
N MET A 105 -5.57 18.12 13.96
CA MET A 105 -5.58 16.84 14.69
C MET A 105 -6.42 15.79 13.97
N VAL A 106 -5.89 14.58 13.81
CA VAL A 106 -6.59 13.42 13.21
C VAL A 106 -6.56 12.23 14.16
N THR A 107 -7.46 11.27 14.00
CA THR A 107 -7.41 10.06 14.83
C THR A 107 -6.19 9.21 14.48
N TYR A 108 -5.52 8.65 15.50
CA TYR A 108 -4.39 7.76 15.31
C TYR A 108 -4.74 6.56 14.42
N ASP A 109 -5.91 5.95 14.65
CA ASP A 109 -6.30 4.72 13.95
C ASP A 109 -6.50 4.94 12.44
N SER A 110 -7.12 6.07 12.04
CA SER A 110 -7.30 6.39 10.61
C SER A 110 -5.96 6.64 9.93
N LEU A 111 -5.07 7.41 10.58
CA LEU A 111 -3.75 7.72 10.04
C LEU A 111 -2.84 6.48 9.99
N ARG A 112 -2.97 5.58 10.96
CA ARG A 112 -2.24 4.29 10.99
C ARG A 112 -2.65 3.40 9.83
N LYS A 113 -3.95 3.25 9.57
CA LYS A 113 -4.45 2.51 8.40
C LYS A 113 -3.85 3.09 7.12
N PHE A 114 -3.86 4.42 6.99
CA PHE A 114 -3.30 5.10 5.83
C PHE A 114 -1.79 4.84 5.67
N LYS A 115 -1.03 4.88 6.77
CA LYS A 115 0.40 4.56 6.75
C LYS A 115 0.66 3.12 6.27
N HIS A 116 -0.11 2.14 6.74
CA HIS A 116 0.01 0.74 6.31
C HIS A 116 -0.29 0.56 4.82
N LEU A 117 -1.30 1.27 4.30
CA LEU A 117 -1.61 1.33 2.87
C LEU A 117 -0.41 1.89 2.07
N ALA A 118 0.17 3.00 2.53
CA ALA A 118 1.34 3.60 1.89
C ALA A 118 2.56 2.67 1.89
N ILE A 119 2.79 1.91 2.98
CA ILE A 119 3.86 0.90 3.05
C ILE A 119 3.62 -0.24 2.07
N SER A 120 2.39 -0.73 1.96
CA SER A 120 2.02 -1.81 1.05
C SER A 120 2.32 -1.45 -0.41
N LEU A 121 2.11 -0.20 -0.80
CA LEU A 121 2.47 0.32 -2.12
C LEU A 121 3.92 0.81 -2.22
N SER A 122 4.68 0.74 -1.15
CA SER A 122 6.06 1.26 -1.07
C SER A 122 6.19 2.76 -1.35
N PHE A 123 5.16 3.55 -1.02
CA PHE A 123 5.19 5.02 -1.05
C PHE A 123 5.86 5.57 0.21
N LYS A 124 7.18 5.71 0.17
CA LYS A 124 7.97 6.10 1.34
C LYS A 124 7.60 7.50 1.85
N ALA A 125 7.55 8.51 0.99
CA ALA A 125 7.32 9.89 1.43
C ALA A 125 5.97 10.04 2.15
N LEU A 126 4.94 9.35 1.67
CA LEU A 126 3.62 9.33 2.27
C LEU A 126 3.60 8.60 3.62
N SER A 127 4.32 7.48 3.72
CA SER A 127 4.51 6.77 5.00
C SER A 127 5.27 7.63 6.03
N ASP A 128 6.28 8.39 5.59
CA ASP A 128 7.08 9.27 6.45
C ASP A 128 6.23 10.42 7.02
N VAL A 129 5.32 11.00 6.24
CA VAL A 129 4.41 12.04 6.73
C VAL A 129 3.52 11.51 7.85
N CYS A 130 2.97 10.31 7.69
CA CYS A 130 2.20 9.66 8.75
C CYS A 130 3.07 9.34 9.98
N GLN A 131 4.30 8.85 9.78
CA GLN A 131 5.22 8.56 10.88
C GLN A 131 5.60 9.83 11.65
N ALA A 132 5.85 10.94 10.97
CA ALA A 132 6.19 12.21 11.60
C ALA A 132 5.05 12.76 12.49
N ALA A 133 3.79 12.43 12.17
CA ALA A 133 2.65 12.74 13.04
C ALA A 133 2.66 11.86 14.31
N PHE A 134 3.05 10.60 14.20
CA PHE A 134 3.18 9.68 15.34
C PHE A 134 4.32 10.07 16.26
N ASP A 135 5.50 10.38 15.71
CA ASP A 135 6.69 10.74 16.51
C ASP A 135 6.49 12.00 17.36
N LYS A 136 5.59 12.89 16.93
CA LYS A 136 5.23 14.13 17.64
C LYS A 136 4.08 13.96 18.63
N THR A 137 3.47 12.78 18.67
CA THR A 137 2.35 12.47 19.55
C THR A 137 2.90 11.82 20.82
N ASP A 138 2.62 12.42 21.98
CA ASP A 138 2.99 11.84 23.27
C ASP A 138 2.08 10.66 23.57
N PHE A 139 2.51 9.48 23.12
CA PHE A 139 1.89 8.23 23.46
C PHE A 139 2.40 7.82 24.85
N ASP A 140 1.48 7.67 25.82
CA ASP A 140 1.77 7.21 27.18
C ASP A 140 2.87 6.11 27.18
N PRO A 141 4.01 6.31 27.88
CA PRO A 141 5.27 5.59 27.63
C PRO A 141 5.26 4.07 27.86
N PHE A 142 4.16 3.49 28.34
CA PHE A 142 4.03 2.04 28.51
C PHE A 142 2.69 1.50 28.01
N PRO A 143 2.70 0.97 26.79
CA PRO A 143 2.13 -0.34 26.57
C PRO A 143 3.24 -1.27 26.07
N GLU A 144 3.51 -2.36 26.79
CA GLU A 144 4.53 -3.37 26.46
C GLU A 144 4.38 -3.96 25.04
N VAL A 145 3.22 -3.73 24.41
CA VAL A 145 2.92 -3.92 23.00
C VAL A 145 2.07 -2.70 22.59
N ALA A 146 2.51 -1.88 21.63
CA ALA A 146 1.68 -0.79 21.12
C ALA A 146 0.35 -1.40 20.63
N PRO A 147 -0.80 -1.10 21.26
CA PRO A 147 -2.05 -1.75 20.90
C PRO A 147 -2.37 -1.48 19.42
N ASP A 148 -2.98 -2.46 18.75
CA ASP A 148 -3.30 -2.36 17.33
C ASP A 148 -4.24 -1.19 17.01
N GLU A 149 -5.02 -0.77 18.01
CA GLU A 149 -5.89 0.41 17.97
C GLU A 149 -5.64 1.27 19.21
N ARG A 150 -5.76 2.59 19.05
CA ARG A 150 -5.74 3.57 20.14
C ARG A 150 -6.98 4.47 20.01
N PRO A 151 -8.18 3.93 20.29
CA PRO A 151 -9.42 4.67 20.12
C PRO A 151 -9.40 5.96 20.96
N GLY A 152 -9.70 7.08 20.33
CA GLY A 152 -9.70 8.40 20.96
C GLY A 152 -8.34 9.09 21.04
N CYS A 153 -7.25 8.46 20.59
CA CYS A 153 -5.95 9.10 20.47
C CYS A 153 -5.89 9.96 19.19
N MET A 154 -5.35 11.17 19.33
CA MET A 154 -5.27 12.16 18.24
C MET A 154 -3.82 12.50 17.95
N CYS A 155 -3.46 12.60 16.67
CA CYS A 155 -2.14 12.96 16.19
C CYS A 155 -2.19 14.30 15.47
N LYS A 156 -1.17 15.13 15.65
CA LYS A 156 -1.01 16.37 14.88
C LYS A 156 -0.46 16.05 13.49
N LEU A 157 -1.23 16.36 12.45
CA LEU A 157 -0.90 16.09 11.05
C LEU A 157 -0.57 17.38 10.29
N ASP A 158 0.50 17.35 9.51
CA ASP A 158 0.71 18.36 8.47
C ASP A 158 -0.23 18.06 7.29
N VAL A 159 -1.42 18.66 7.33
CA VAL A 159 -2.47 18.39 6.35
C VAL A 159 -2.04 18.78 4.94
N ALA A 160 -1.24 19.85 4.80
CA ALA A 160 -0.79 20.33 3.50
C ALA A 160 0.17 19.33 2.85
N GLU A 161 1.19 18.90 3.60
CA GLU A 161 2.16 17.91 3.10
C GLU A 161 1.50 16.55 2.90
N PHE A 162 0.62 16.12 3.81
CA PHE A 162 -0.15 14.88 3.68
C PHE A 162 -1.01 14.87 2.40
N THR A 163 -1.72 15.95 2.14
CA THR A 163 -2.58 16.09 0.94
C THR A 163 -1.74 16.07 -0.32
N LYS A 164 -0.62 16.80 -0.34
CA LYS A 164 0.30 16.85 -1.47
C LYS A 164 0.89 15.47 -1.80
N GLN A 165 1.38 14.75 -0.78
CA GLN A 165 1.96 13.42 -0.97
C GLN A 165 0.92 12.40 -1.40
N THR A 166 -0.29 12.48 -0.84
CA THR A 166 -1.42 11.63 -1.25
C THR A 166 -1.79 11.89 -2.71
N ALA A 167 -1.88 13.16 -3.12
CA ALA A 167 -2.21 13.56 -4.48
C ALA A 167 -1.15 13.08 -5.49
N ALA A 168 0.13 13.16 -5.15
CA ALA A 168 1.21 12.60 -5.97
C ALA A 168 1.14 11.06 -6.06
N ALA A 169 0.87 10.37 -4.95
CA ALA A 169 0.71 8.91 -4.94
C ALA A 169 -0.49 8.45 -5.78
N VAL A 170 -1.61 9.17 -5.71
CA VAL A 170 -2.81 8.93 -6.53
C VAL A 170 -2.51 9.17 -8.00
N ALA A 171 -1.82 10.27 -8.35
CA ALA A 171 -1.44 10.56 -9.73
C ALA A 171 -0.49 9.49 -10.32
N LEU A 172 0.52 9.06 -9.57
CA LEU A 172 1.46 8.01 -10.02
C LEU A 172 0.77 6.64 -10.13
N THR A 173 -0.06 6.28 -9.16
CA THR A 173 -0.86 5.04 -9.23
C THR A 173 -1.80 5.08 -10.43
N LYS A 174 -2.49 6.20 -10.66
CA LYS A 174 -3.37 6.39 -11.82
C LYS A 174 -2.62 6.23 -13.13
N MET A 175 -1.43 6.82 -13.26
CA MET A 175 -0.61 6.69 -14.46
C MET A 175 -0.31 5.22 -14.77
N MET A 176 0.03 4.42 -13.76
CA MET A 176 0.29 2.99 -13.92
C MET A 176 -0.99 2.19 -14.22
N VAL A 177 -2.14 2.56 -13.63
CA VAL A 177 -3.44 1.94 -13.93
C VAL A 177 -3.89 2.25 -15.36
N ASP A 178 -3.79 3.51 -15.80
CA ASP A 178 -4.14 3.94 -17.16
C ASP A 178 -3.22 3.29 -18.21
N ALA A 179 -2.00 2.90 -17.82
CA ALA A 179 -1.05 2.13 -18.61
C ALA A 179 -1.21 0.60 -18.42
N GLU A 180 -2.34 0.14 -17.89
CA GLU A 180 -2.67 -1.28 -17.70
C GLU A 180 -1.61 -2.06 -16.90
N GLY A 181 -1.01 -1.42 -15.90
CA GLY A 181 0.01 -2.02 -15.04
C GLY A 181 1.43 -1.94 -15.60
N GLU A 182 1.67 -1.25 -16.71
CA GLU A 182 3.03 -0.94 -17.15
C GLU A 182 3.69 0.08 -16.21
N LEU A 183 4.96 -0.17 -15.87
CA LEU A 183 5.72 0.77 -15.05
C LEU A 183 6.22 1.93 -15.93
N PRO A 184 6.21 3.18 -15.44
CA PRO A 184 6.73 4.30 -16.21
C PRO A 184 8.24 4.14 -16.45
N PRO A 185 8.81 4.74 -17.51
CA PRO A 185 10.25 4.69 -17.77
C PRO A 185 11.11 5.08 -16.57
N ALA A 186 10.69 6.07 -15.77
CA ALA A 186 11.39 6.49 -14.57
C ALA A 186 11.55 5.38 -13.50
N ALA A 187 10.71 4.33 -13.52
CA ALA A 187 10.79 3.23 -12.56
C ALA A 187 12.08 2.42 -12.71
N GLU A 188 12.58 2.24 -13.94
CA GLU A 188 13.66 1.29 -14.25
C GLU A 188 14.95 1.59 -13.46
N ALA A 189 15.33 2.87 -13.37
CA ALA A 189 16.50 3.30 -12.62
C ALA A 189 16.37 3.12 -11.09
N ARG A 190 15.16 2.82 -10.61
CA ARG A 190 14.79 2.73 -9.18
C ARG A 190 14.47 1.29 -8.75
N ILE A 191 14.41 0.35 -9.69
CA ILE A 191 14.22 -1.07 -9.40
C ILE A 191 15.53 -1.65 -8.84
N ILE A 192 15.47 -2.20 -7.64
CA ILE A 192 16.59 -2.92 -7.04
C ILE A 192 16.50 -4.38 -7.48
N ARG A 193 17.29 -4.75 -8.49
CA ARG A 193 17.41 -6.15 -8.91
C ARG A 193 18.33 -6.89 -7.96
N VAL A 194 17.75 -7.57 -6.98
CA VAL A 194 18.49 -8.54 -6.19
C VAL A 194 18.64 -9.79 -7.06
N GLU A 195 19.86 -10.11 -7.51
CA GLU A 195 20.12 -11.45 -8.07
C GLU A 195 19.63 -12.46 -7.02
N LYS A 196 18.58 -13.24 -7.35
CA LYS A 196 18.15 -14.38 -6.54
C LYS A 196 19.27 -15.44 -6.58
N LYS A 197 20.37 -15.21 -5.88
CA LYS A 197 21.31 -16.24 -5.47
C LYS A 197 20.61 -17.00 -4.35
N PHE A 198 19.70 -17.89 -4.72
CA PHE A 198 19.25 -18.92 -3.82
C PHE A 198 20.50 -19.67 -3.37
N TYR A 199 20.82 -19.63 -2.08
CA TYR A 199 21.79 -20.53 -1.46
C TYR A 199 21.18 -21.94 -1.41
N TYR A 200 21.01 -22.56 -2.57
CA TYR A 200 20.73 -23.99 -2.74
C TYR A 200 21.59 -24.57 -3.87
N ASP A 201 22.78 -24.00 -4.09
CA ASP A 201 23.84 -24.77 -4.71
C ASP A 201 24.36 -25.75 -3.65
N ASP A 202 24.18 -27.04 -3.96
CA ASP A 202 24.73 -28.23 -3.31
C ASP A 202 24.10 -28.71 -2.00
N ILE A 203 22.92 -29.34 -2.12
CA ILE A 203 22.70 -30.60 -1.41
C ILE A 203 22.68 -31.71 -2.48
N GLN A 204 23.86 -32.33 -2.68
CA GLN A 204 24.03 -33.56 -3.47
C GLN A 204 23.48 -34.78 -2.73
#